data_AF-A0A1H3K8W0-F1
#
_entry.id   AF-A0A1H3K8W0-F1
#
_cell.length_a   1.000
_cell.length_b   1.000
_cell.length_c   1.000
_cell.angle_alpha   90.00
_cell.angle_beta   90.00
_cell.angle_gamma   90.00
#
_symmetry.space_group_name_H-M   'P 1'
#
loop_
_entity.id
_entity.type
_entity.pdbx_description
1 polymer ?
#
loop_
_entity_poly.entity_id
_entity_poly.type
_entity_poly.pdbx_seq_one_letter_code
_entity_poly.pdbx_strand_id
1 'polypeptide(L)'
;LHLRLFSTTTTALTEIFLRELREKHDVESAVFLVDGAQHLQTALARASLRFQTERNGNRNAIERIFRELKRRTSSFSNCFSHVEPQTAENWLQAFAAWLNAPN
;
A
#
# COMPACT_ATOMS: atom_id res chain seq x y z
N LEU A 1 0.31 -7.68 11.54
CA LEU A 1 0.72 -6.61 10.61
C LEU A 1 1.66 -7.21 9.56
N HIS A 2 1.31 -7.16 8.27
CA HIS A 2 2.13 -7.71 7.19
C HIS A 2 2.53 -6.59 6.25
N LEU A 3 3.80 -6.21 6.27
CA LEU A 3 4.38 -5.26 5.34
C LEU A 3 5.57 -5.95 4.67
N ARG A 4 5.60 -5.89 3.35
CA ARG A 4 6.70 -6.39 2.54
C ARG A 4 7.16 -5.32 1.57
N LEU A 5 8.46 -5.10 1.50
CA LEU A 5 9.05 -4.16 0.54
C LEU A 5 9.43 -4.91 -0.73
N PHE A 6 9.05 -4.35 -1.87
CA PHE A 6 9.46 -4.84 -3.19
C PHE A 6 10.34 -3.80 -3.88
N SER A 7 11.40 -4.25 -4.57
CA SER A 7 12.35 -3.37 -5.26
C SER A 7 11.82 -2.78 -6.56
N THR A 8 10.70 -3.29 -7.08
CA THR A 8 10.11 -2.89 -8.36
C THR A 8 8.61 -3.13 -8.39
N THR A 9 7.92 -2.57 -9.38
CA THR A 9 6.47 -2.69 -9.61
C THR A 9 6.20 -3.49 -10.89
N THR A 10 6.15 -4.82 -10.75
CA THR A 10 5.82 -5.72 -11.87
C THR A 10 4.42 -6.32 -11.72
N THR A 11 3.87 -6.84 -12.81
CA THR A 11 2.58 -7.56 -12.79
C THR A 11 2.63 -8.73 -11.81
N ALA A 12 3.71 -9.51 -11.78
CA ALA A 12 3.85 -10.66 -10.88
C ALA A 12 3.84 -10.25 -9.40
N LEU A 13 4.51 -9.15 -9.04
CA LEU A 13 4.50 -8.63 -7.68
C LEU A 13 3.14 -8.06 -7.29
N THR A 14 2.43 -7.44 -8.23
CA THR A 14 1.05 -6.99 -8.04
C THR A 14 0.12 -8.17 -7.81
N GLU A 15 0.26 -9.26 -8.56
CA GLU A 15 -0.52 -10.49 -8.38
C GLU A 15 -0.27 -11.11 -6.99
N ILE A 16 0.98 -11.13 -6.52
CA ILE A 16 1.31 -11.57 -5.15
C ILE A 16 0.60 -10.70 -4.12
N PHE A 17 0.67 -9.37 -4.26
CA PHE A 17 0.00 -8.45 -3.36
C PHE A 17 -1.53 -8.65 -3.35
N LEU A 18 -2.16 -8.77 -4.52
CA LEU A 18 -3.61 -8.96 -4.63
C LEU A 18 -4.07 -10.29 -4.04
N ARG A 19 -3.27 -11.35 -4.17
CA ARG A 19 -3.55 -12.64 -3.51
C ARG A 19 -3.53 -12.48 -1.99
N GLU A 20 -2.47 -11.88 -1.44
CA GLU A 20 -2.36 -11.64 0.00
C GLU A 20 -3.47 -10.71 0.52
N LEU A 21 -3.89 -9.73 -0.28
CA LEU A 21 -5.00 -8.83 0.05
C LEU A 21 -6.31 -9.60 0.17
N ARG A 22 -6.60 -10.50 -0.78
CA ARG A 22 -7.81 -11.35 -0.78
C ARG A 22 -7.83 -12.37 0.36
N GLU A 23 -6.67 -12.87 0.75
CA GLU A 23 -6.56 -13.79 1.90
C GLU A 23 -6.89 -13.11 3.23
N LYS A 24 -6.62 -11.80 3.34
CA LYS A 24 -6.73 -11.05 4.60
C LYS A 24 -7.98 -10.19 4.70
N HIS A 25 -8.60 -9.86 3.57
CA HIS A 25 -9.73 -8.94 3.51
C HIS A 25 -10.79 -9.45 2.54
N ASP A 26 -12.07 -9.29 2.91
CA ASP A 26 -13.17 -9.49 1.97
C ASP A 26 -13.20 -8.34 0.96
N VAL A 27 -12.79 -8.66 -0.27
CA VAL A 27 -12.76 -7.74 -1.41
C VAL A 27 -13.59 -8.24 -2.58
N GLU A 28 -14.40 -9.29 -2.40
CA GLU A 28 -15.20 -9.88 -3.47
C GLU A 28 -16.20 -8.86 -4.03
N SER A 29 -16.82 -8.10 -3.11
CA SER A 29 -17.79 -7.07 -3.42
C SER A 29 -17.17 -5.72 -3.85
N ALA A 30 -15.85 -5.55 -3.73
CA ALA A 30 -15.14 -4.29 -3.96
C ALA A 30 -14.90 -3.99 -5.46
N VAL A 31 -14.76 -2.70 -5.78
CA VAL A 31 -14.26 -2.21 -7.07
C VAL A 31 -12.96 -1.45 -6.84
N PHE A 32 -11.89 -1.89 -7.50
CA PHE A 32 -10.57 -1.28 -7.40
C PHE A 32 -10.47 -0.07 -8.35
N LEU A 33 -10.14 1.10 -7.82
CA LEU A 33 -9.87 2.29 -8.63
C LEU A 33 -8.37 2.43 -8.88
N VAL A 34 -7.96 2.47 -10.15
CA VAL A 34 -6.54 2.55 -10.55
C VAL A 34 -6.29 3.68 -11.55
N ASP A 35 -5.05 4.18 -11.61
CA ASP A 35 -4.64 5.30 -12.47
C ASP A 35 -4.48 4.94 -13.97
N GLY A 36 -4.54 3.64 -14.29
CA GLY A 36 -4.40 3.11 -15.64
C GLY A 36 -3.06 2.44 -15.92
N ALA A 37 -2.22 2.20 -14.91
CA ALA A 37 -0.98 1.47 -15.09
C ALA A 37 -1.22 0.03 -15.61
N GLN A 38 -0.57 -0.32 -16.74
CA GLN A 38 -0.79 -1.59 -17.45
C GLN A 38 -0.56 -2.82 -16.55
N HIS A 39 0.49 -2.80 -15.72
CA HIS A 39 0.81 -3.92 -14.83
C HIS A 39 -0.28 -4.15 -13.76
N LEU A 40 -0.91 -3.08 -13.26
CA LEU A 40 -2.01 -3.16 -12.29
C LEU A 40 -3.28 -3.71 -12.94
N GLN A 41 -3.67 -3.14 -14.08
CA GLN A 41 -4.86 -3.58 -14.82
C GLN A 41 -4.74 -5.05 -15.23
N THR A 42 -3.57 -5.47 -15.71
CA THR A 42 -3.32 -6.86 -16.11
C THR A 42 -3.44 -7.80 -14.91
N ALA A 43 -2.86 -7.44 -13.76
CA ALA A 43 -2.93 -8.27 -12.55
C ALA A 43 -4.36 -8.36 -12.00
N LEU A 44 -5.10 -7.26 -11.95
CA LEU A 44 -6.51 -7.22 -11.50
C LEU A 44 -7.41 -8.07 -12.40
N ALA A 45 -7.24 -7.95 -13.72
CA ALA A 45 -7.97 -8.76 -14.70
C ALA A 45 -7.70 -10.26 -14.52
N ARG A 46 -6.43 -10.66 -14.36
CA ARG A 46 -6.03 -12.06 -14.11
C ARG A 46 -6.54 -12.59 -12.78
N ALA A 47 -6.64 -11.74 -11.77
CA ALA A 47 -7.21 -12.09 -10.47
C ALA A 47 -8.75 -12.12 -10.46
N SER A 48 -9.40 -11.81 -11.60
CA SER A 48 -10.86 -11.66 -11.73
C SER A 48 -11.46 -10.64 -10.75
N LEU A 49 -10.69 -9.60 -10.40
CA LEU A 49 -11.14 -8.51 -9.54
C LEU A 49 -11.74 -7.38 -10.39
N ARG A 50 -12.85 -6.81 -9.93
CA ARG A 50 -13.49 -5.68 -10.60
C ARG A 50 -12.66 -4.43 -10.42
N PHE A 51 -12.38 -3.71 -11.51
CA PHE A 51 -11.61 -2.47 -11.46
C PHE A 51 -12.11 -1.44 -12.46
N GLN A 52 -11.85 -0.17 -12.15
CA GLN A 52 -12.11 0.97 -13.01
C GLN A 52 -10.86 1.84 -13.07
N THR A 53 -10.53 2.33 -14.27
CA THR A 53 -9.50 3.34 -14.43
C THR A 53 -10.08 4.70 -14.09
N GLU A 54 -9.54 5.35 -13.08
CA GLU A 54 -10.03 6.62 -12.55
C GLU A 54 -8.87 7.60 -12.44
N ARG A 55 -8.85 8.61 -13.32
CA ARG A 55 -7.77 9.61 -13.36
C ARG A 55 -8.06 10.80 -12.45
N ASN A 56 -9.35 11.15 -12.31
CA ASN A 56 -9.78 12.43 -11.73
C ASN A 56 -10.87 12.27 -10.67
N GLY A 57 -11.05 11.07 -10.10
CA GLY A 57 -12.13 10.74 -9.16
C GLY A 57 -12.03 11.47 -7.81
N ASN A 58 -12.18 10.77 -6.69
CA ASN A 58 -12.05 11.41 -5.36
C ASN A 58 -10.57 11.66 -4.98
N ARG A 59 -9.87 12.40 -5.85
CA ARG A 59 -8.48 12.81 -5.70
C ARG A 59 -8.23 13.47 -4.35
N ASN A 60 -9.16 14.28 -3.86
CA ASN A 60 -9.06 14.93 -2.55
C ASN A 60 -8.95 13.93 -1.39
N ALA A 61 -9.75 12.87 -1.37
CA ALA A 61 -9.68 11.85 -0.33
C ALA A 61 -8.38 11.05 -0.39
N ILE A 62 -7.97 10.65 -1.60
CA ILE A 62 -6.72 9.92 -1.83
C ILE A 62 -5.51 10.79 -1.44
N GLU A 63 -5.44 12.03 -1.91
CA GLU A 63 -4.39 12.99 -1.54
C GLU A 63 -4.36 13.22 -0.03
N ARG A 64 -5.51 13.30 0.63
CA ARG A 64 -5.58 13.42 2.09
C ARG A 64 -4.97 12.21 2.80
N ILE A 65 -5.27 10.99 2.34
CA ILE A 65 -4.66 9.76 2.89
C ILE A 65 -3.14 9.79 2.69
N PHE A 66 -2.66 10.10 1.48
CA PHE A 66 -1.22 10.17 1.22
C PHE A 66 -0.52 11.28 2.01
N ARG A 67 -1.16 12.44 2.19
CA ARG A 67 -0.63 13.53 3.01
C ARG A 67 -0.48 13.10 4.47
N GLU A 68 -1.49 12.44 5.01
CA GLU A 68 -1.45 11.92 6.38
C GLU A 68 -0.39 10.83 6.55
N LEU A 69 -0.29 9.90 5.59
CA LEU A 69 0.75 8.88 5.59
C LEU A 69 2.15 9.53 5.64
N LYS A 70 2.44 10.47 4.73
CA LYS A 70 3.71 11.21 4.71
C LYS A 70 3.98 11.91 6.03
N ARG A 71 2.98 12.59 6.60
CA ARG A 71 3.10 13.29 7.90
C ARG A 71 3.47 12.31 9.01
N ARG A 72 2.82 11.15 9.09
CA ARG A 72 3.10 10.12 10.09
C ARG A 72 4.48 9.49 9.90
N THR A 73 4.87 9.21 8.66
CA THR A 73 6.22 8.73 8.30
C THR A 73 7.29 9.72 8.76
N SER A 74 7.11 11.02 8.52
CA SER A 74 8.03 12.06 9.02
C SER A 74 8.06 12.14 10.54
N SER A 75 6.91 12.07 11.21
CA SER A 75 6.85 12.06 12.67
C SER A 75 7.61 10.87 13.25
N PHE A 76 7.41 9.67 12.69
CA PHE A 76 8.13 8.48 13.10
C PHE A 76 9.64 8.64 12.88
N SER A 77 10.06 9.12 11.70
CA SER A 77 11.49 9.36 11.43
C SER A 77 12.11 10.35 12.40
N ASN A 78 11.37 11.36 12.86
CA ASN A 78 11.88 12.33 13.83
C ASN A 78 11.97 11.75 15.25
N CYS A 79 10.96 10.99 15.69
CA CYS A 79 10.96 10.34 17.00
C CYS A 79 12.06 9.27 17.13
N PHE A 80 12.33 8.54 16.05
CA PHE A 80 13.31 7.45 16.01
C PHE A 80 14.58 7.83 15.24
N SER A 81 14.92 9.13 15.18
CA SER A 81 16.10 9.65 14.45
C SER A 81 17.44 9.12 14.97
N HIS A 82 17.46 8.59 16.20
CA HIS A 82 18.62 7.98 16.84
C HIS A 82 18.77 6.48 16.51
N VAL A 83 17.83 5.89 15.80
CA VAL A 83 17.83 4.46 15.44
C VAL A 83 18.29 4.32 13.99
N GLU A 84 19.28 3.45 13.76
CA GLU A 84 19.76 3.09 12.42
C GLU A 84 19.31 1.67 12.05
N PRO A 85 18.15 1.49 11.38
CA PRO A 85 17.73 0.17 10.95
C PRO A 85 18.62 -0.34 9.82
N GLN A 86 18.96 -1.63 9.89
CA GLN A 86 19.82 -2.30 8.92
C GLN A 86 19.27 -2.29 7.49
N THR A 87 17.95 -2.24 7.33
CA THR A 87 17.28 -2.26 6.01
C THR A 87 16.07 -1.33 6.00
N ALA A 88 15.69 -0.87 4.80
CA ALA A 88 14.45 -0.11 4.59
C ALA A 88 13.20 -0.92 4.96
N GLU A 89 13.23 -2.25 4.80
CA GLU A 89 12.12 -3.12 5.19
C GLU A 89 11.96 -3.17 6.72
N ASN A 90 13.04 -3.28 7.47
CA ASN A 90 13.01 -3.22 8.94
C ASN A 90 12.47 -1.86 9.42
N TRP A 91 12.88 -0.77 8.76
CA TRP A 91 12.35 0.58 9.05
C TRP A 91 10.83 0.63 8.83
N LEU A 92 10.33 0.10 7.71
CA LEU A 92 8.90 0.09 7.38
C LEU A 92 8.07 -0.80 8.31
N GLN A 93 8.61 -1.96 8.71
CA GLN A 93 7.95 -2.85 9.68
C GLN A 93 7.80 -2.16 11.05
N ALA A 94 8.84 -1.46 11.52
CA ALA A 94 8.79 -0.69 12.76
C ALA A 94 7.77 0.47 12.67
N PHE A 95 7.78 1.21 11.56
CA PHE A 95 6.79 2.26 11.30
C PHE A 95 5.36 1.72 11.35
N ALA A 96 5.12 0.60 10.68
CA ALA A 96 3.80 0.02 10.60
C ALA A 96 3.34 -0.57 11.96
N ALA A 97 4.26 -1.07 12.80
CA ALA A 97 3.94 -1.47 14.17
C ALA A 97 3.53 -0.27 15.03
N TRP A 98 4.30 0.83 14.96
CA TRP A 98 3.98 2.09 15.63
C TRP A 98 2.63 2.67 15.18
N LEU A 99 2.35 2.64 13.88
CA LEU A 99 1.11 3.16 13.30
C LEU A 99 -0.15 2.44 13.79
N ASN A 100 -0.03 1.14 14.08
CA ASN A 100 -1.14 0.27 14.47
C ASN A 100 -1.16 -0.05 15.97
N ALA A 101 -0.25 0.52 16.75
CA ALA A 101 -0.27 0.38 18.20
C ALA A 101 -1.57 1.04 18.74
N PRO A 102 -2.32 0.35 19.61
CA PRO A 102 -3.41 1.00 20.34
C PRO A 102 -2.83 2.12 21.20
N ASN A 103 -3.52 3.26 21.27
CA ASN A 103 -3.17 4.34 22.20
C ASN A 103 -3.25 3.88 23.65
#